data_AF-A0A453PG70-F1
#
_entry.id   AF-A0A453PG70-F1
#
_cell.length_a   1.000
_cell.length_b   1.000
_cell.length_c   1.000
_cell.angle_alpha   90.00
_cell.angle_beta   90.00
_cell.angle_gamma   90.00
#
_symmetry.space_group_name_H-M   'P 1'
#
loop_
_entity.id
_entity.type
_entity.pdbx_description
1 polymer ?
#
loop_
_entity_poly.entity_id
_entity_poly.type
_entity_poly.pdbx_seq_one_letter_code
_entity_poly.pdbx_strand_id
1 'polypeptide(L)'
;ASCLWARSLNISAPMVEQFSWECKYAYMATGIGELWQLTRLSLKTGEGAVTNDVDGTCLSLHISAYNTSRATEAEHTFEQEIQNLPVGDLCTLELHLSLGQTGHAWRSIVLHILGIQSIRIATQRLKLVLRRSEVEGACTADCPCHEPMQIPSLVNLQEVEIKGFRGDGYEFEFLQMVSGAAPLLEKTTTIRSAGN
;
A
#
# COMPACT_ATOMS: atom_id res chain seq x y z
N ALA A 1 -10.58 -19.33 7.46
CA ALA A 1 -10.85 -19.69 6.06
C ALA A 1 -9.85 -18.91 5.22
N SER A 2 -8.80 -19.59 4.78
CA SER A 2 -7.81 -19.07 3.84
C SER A 2 -8.53 -18.74 2.51
N CYS A 3 -8.23 -17.59 1.91
CA CYS A 3 -8.68 -17.26 0.54
C CYS A 3 -7.93 -18.19 -0.45
N LEU A 4 -8.20 -19.50 -0.42
CA LEU A 4 -7.62 -20.52 -1.31
C LEU A 4 -8.13 -20.43 -2.76
N TRP A 5 -8.60 -19.26 -3.21
CA TRP A 5 -9.27 -19.10 -4.50
C TRP A 5 -8.80 -17.91 -5.35
N ALA A 6 -7.67 -17.27 -5.06
CA ALA A 6 -7.06 -16.33 -6.01
C ALA A 6 -6.35 -17.07 -7.18
N ARG A 7 -7.05 -17.98 -7.87
CA ARG A 7 -6.55 -18.65 -9.09
C ARG A 7 -6.88 -17.85 -10.35
N SER A 8 -6.73 -16.52 -10.29
CA SER A 8 -7.23 -15.49 -11.22
C SER A 8 -8.68 -15.06 -10.98
N LEU A 9 -8.88 -13.75 -10.82
CA LEU A 9 -10.19 -13.12 -10.80
C LEU A 9 -10.55 -12.72 -12.23
N ASN A 10 -11.31 -13.56 -12.93
CA ASN A 10 -11.79 -13.27 -14.29
C ASN A 10 -13.25 -12.83 -14.25
N ILE A 11 -13.52 -11.56 -14.51
CA ILE A 11 -14.87 -10.98 -14.46
C ILE A 11 -15.35 -10.79 -15.90
N SER A 12 -16.20 -11.69 -16.39
CA SER A 12 -16.84 -11.54 -17.70
C SER A 12 -18.22 -10.88 -17.54
N ALA A 13 -18.23 -9.59 -17.19
CA ALA A 13 -19.48 -8.85 -17.00
C ALA A 13 -19.41 -7.47 -17.67
N PRO A 14 -19.56 -7.41 -19.02
CA PRO A 14 -19.27 -6.22 -19.82
C PRO A 14 -20.24 -5.04 -19.61
N MET A 15 -21.33 -5.23 -18.85
CA MET A 15 -22.28 -4.15 -18.51
C MET A 15 -22.31 -3.82 -17.00
N VAL A 16 -21.34 -4.29 -16.22
CA VAL A 16 -21.24 -3.97 -14.79
C VAL A 16 -20.56 -2.61 -14.66
N GLU A 17 -21.33 -1.61 -14.27
CA GLU A 17 -20.83 -0.24 -14.05
C GLU A 17 -20.08 -0.10 -12.72
N GLN A 18 -20.38 -0.97 -11.75
CA GLN A 18 -19.77 -0.95 -10.42
C GLN A 18 -19.43 -2.37 -9.96
N PHE A 19 -18.18 -2.60 -9.61
CA PHE A 19 -17.71 -3.85 -9.03
C PHE A 19 -16.96 -3.57 -7.73
N SER A 20 -17.25 -4.37 -6.70
CA SER A 20 -16.54 -4.33 -5.41
C SER A 20 -16.23 -5.75 -4.95
N TRP A 21 -14.96 -6.00 -4.66
CA TRP A 21 -14.47 -7.27 -4.14
C TRP A 21 -13.54 -7.03 -2.95
N GLU A 22 -13.57 -7.94 -1.98
CA GLU A 22 -12.75 -7.91 -0.77
C GLU A 22 -12.34 -9.35 -0.41
N CYS A 23 -11.06 -9.55 -0.13
CA CYS A 23 -10.54 -10.74 0.54
C CYS A 23 -9.90 -10.33 1.88
N LYS A 24 -10.09 -11.18 2.89
CA LYS A 24 -9.47 -11.06 4.21
C LYS A 24 -8.51 -12.21 4.40
N TYR A 25 -7.32 -11.89 4.87
CA TYR A 25 -6.26 -12.85 5.06
C TYR A 25 -6.19 -13.26 6.52
N ALA A 26 -5.91 -14.54 6.75
CA ALA A 26 -5.59 -15.02 8.09
C ALA A 26 -4.22 -14.49 8.52
N TYR A 27 -3.98 -14.49 9.83
CA TYR A 27 -2.70 -14.10 10.40
C TYR A 27 -1.55 -14.92 9.78
N MET A 28 -0.49 -14.25 9.34
CA MET A 28 0.68 -14.82 8.62
C MET A 28 0.41 -15.51 7.27
N ALA A 29 -0.80 -15.47 6.71
CA ALA A 29 -1.08 -16.13 5.43
C ALA A 29 -0.36 -15.45 4.25
N THR A 30 -0.27 -14.12 4.26
CA THR A 30 0.35 -13.33 3.20
C THR A 30 1.16 -12.18 3.80
N GLY A 31 2.42 -12.03 3.41
CA GLY A 31 3.35 -11.09 4.01
C GLY A 31 4.42 -10.58 3.06
N ILE A 32 5.13 -9.53 3.49
CA ILE A 32 6.40 -9.09 2.89
C ILE A 32 7.46 -9.15 3.98
N GLY A 33 8.45 -10.01 3.76
CA GLY A 33 9.47 -10.36 4.75
C GLY A 33 8.85 -10.86 6.05
N GLU A 34 9.59 -10.70 7.14
CA GLU A 34 9.20 -11.10 8.49
C GLU A 34 8.46 -9.98 9.26
N LEU A 35 8.14 -8.86 8.61
CA LEU A 35 7.69 -7.64 9.29
C LEU A 35 6.29 -7.16 8.90
N TRP A 36 5.80 -7.48 7.70
CA TRP A 36 4.49 -6.99 7.23
C TRP A 36 3.56 -8.13 6.87
N GLN A 37 2.30 -8.04 7.27
CA GLN A 37 1.24 -8.93 6.83
C GLN A 37 0.14 -8.15 6.10
N LEU A 38 -0.39 -8.75 5.04
CA LEU A 38 -1.63 -8.33 4.41
C LEU A 38 -2.78 -8.85 5.27
N THR A 39 -3.66 -7.97 5.70
CA THR A 39 -4.85 -8.33 6.49
C THR A 39 -6.12 -8.31 5.67
N ARG A 40 -6.14 -7.43 4.66
CA ARG A 40 -7.27 -7.26 3.75
C ARG A 40 -6.78 -6.66 2.45
N LEU A 41 -7.36 -7.14 1.36
CA LEU A 41 -7.20 -6.60 0.03
C LEU A 41 -8.59 -6.39 -0.56
N SER A 42 -8.82 -5.24 -1.20
CA SER A 42 -10.09 -4.95 -1.86
C SER A 42 -9.88 -4.22 -3.18
N LEU A 43 -10.77 -4.49 -4.12
CA LEU A 43 -10.79 -3.89 -5.46
C LEU A 43 -12.17 -3.30 -5.70
N LYS A 44 -12.24 -2.02 -6.08
CA LYS A 44 -13.48 -1.31 -6.38
C LYS A 44 -13.38 -0.61 -7.73
N THR A 45 -14.48 -0.55 -8.48
CA THR A 45 -14.59 0.15 -9.77
C THR A 45 -15.90 0.94 -9.80
N GLY A 46 -15.91 2.06 -10.52
CA GLY A 46 -17.11 2.89 -10.75
C GLY A 46 -17.36 4.00 -9.72
N GLU A 47 -18.45 4.75 -9.92
CA GLU A 47 -18.86 5.87 -9.06
C GLU A 47 -19.30 5.36 -7.67
N GLY A 48 -18.52 5.68 -6.63
CA GLY A 48 -18.89 5.28 -5.26
C GLY A 48 -17.73 5.03 -4.28
N ALA A 49 -16.48 5.27 -4.66
CA ALA A 49 -15.40 5.42 -3.69
C ALA A 49 -15.56 6.77 -2.97
N VAL A 50 -16.35 6.80 -1.89
CA VAL A 50 -16.64 8.00 -1.09
C VAL A 50 -15.34 8.59 -0.52
N THR A 51 -14.73 9.49 -1.27
CA THR A 51 -14.15 10.79 -0.89
C THR A 51 -13.52 11.37 -2.17
N ASN A 52 -14.21 12.29 -2.85
CA ASN A 52 -13.72 13.18 -3.90
C ASN A 52 -12.58 12.65 -4.81
N ASP A 53 -12.95 12.43 -6.08
CA ASP A 53 -12.12 12.32 -7.30
C ASP A 53 -11.85 10.93 -7.90
N VAL A 54 -12.10 10.95 -9.23
CA VAL A 54 -11.75 10.08 -10.36
C VAL A 54 -12.58 8.80 -10.56
N ASP A 55 -13.38 8.79 -11.63
CA ASP A 55 -13.88 7.58 -12.28
C ASP A 55 -12.72 6.60 -12.51
N GLY A 56 -12.73 5.44 -11.86
CA GLY A 56 -11.66 4.48 -12.07
C GLY A 56 -11.64 3.33 -11.07
N THR A 57 -10.61 2.49 -11.20
CA THR A 57 -10.41 1.35 -10.32
C THR A 57 -9.57 1.75 -9.12
N CYS A 58 -9.99 1.35 -7.92
CA CYS A 58 -9.31 1.55 -6.66
C CYS A 58 -8.89 0.20 -6.06
N LEU A 59 -7.58 0.01 -5.88
CA LEU A 59 -7.01 -1.13 -5.15
C LEU A 59 -6.63 -0.65 -3.75
N SER A 60 -7.23 -1.25 -2.73
CA SER A 60 -6.97 -0.91 -1.33
C SER A 60 -6.35 -2.11 -0.59
N LEU A 61 -5.17 -1.89 -0.01
CA LEU A 61 -4.42 -2.88 0.76
C LEU A 61 -4.34 -2.42 2.22
N HIS A 62 -4.79 -3.28 3.14
CA HIS A 62 -4.60 -3.08 4.57
C HIS A 62 -3.49 -3.98 5.07
N ILE A 63 -2.42 -3.35 5.53
CA ILE A 63 -1.18 -4.00 5.91
C ILE A 63 -0.92 -3.67 7.37
N SER A 64 -0.51 -4.66 8.16
CA SER A 64 -0.10 -4.43 9.54
C SER A 64 1.31 -4.95 9.78
N ALA A 65 2.04 -4.25 10.65
CA ALA A 65 3.31 -4.73 11.15
C ALA A 65 3.10 -5.94 12.07
N TYR A 66 3.99 -6.94 11.98
CA TYR A 66 4.10 -7.96 13.01
C TYR A 66 4.60 -7.32 14.31
N ASN A 67 4.08 -7.82 15.44
CA ASN A 67 4.48 -7.37 16.77
C ASN A 67 5.21 -8.49 17.54
N THR A 68 5.78 -9.48 16.85
CA THR A 68 6.39 -10.65 17.51
C THR A 68 7.75 -11.00 16.93
N SER A 69 8.69 -11.35 17.81
CA SER A 69 10.04 -11.84 17.50
C SER A 69 10.06 -13.26 16.92
N ARG A 70 8.95 -13.70 16.30
CA ARG A 70 8.69 -15.09 15.90
C ARG A 70 7.95 -15.19 14.57
N ALA A 71 7.97 -14.14 13.76
CA ALA A 71 7.37 -14.21 12.44
C ALA A 71 8.16 -15.22 11.59
N THR A 72 7.48 -16.27 11.14
CA THR A 72 7.99 -17.17 10.11
C THR A 72 7.72 -16.53 8.75
N GLU A 73 8.46 -16.94 7.71
CA GLU A 73 8.16 -16.54 6.33
C GLU A 73 6.67 -16.80 6.01
N ALA A 74 6.01 -15.81 5.41
CA ALA A 74 4.61 -15.93 5.02
C ALA A 74 4.45 -16.99 3.91
N GLU A 75 3.30 -17.65 3.89
CA GLU A 75 3.00 -18.69 2.88
C GLU A 75 2.95 -18.12 1.46
N HIS A 76 2.56 -16.84 1.34
CA HIS A 76 2.42 -16.13 0.08
C HIS A 76 3.02 -14.73 0.12
N THR A 77 3.58 -14.29 -1.01
CA THR A 77 4.06 -12.91 -1.17
C THR A 77 2.97 -12.00 -1.72
N PHE A 78 3.12 -10.69 -1.55
CA PHE A 78 2.15 -9.72 -2.07
C PHE A 78 2.10 -9.74 -3.60
N GLU A 79 3.24 -9.96 -4.26
CA GLU A 79 3.32 -10.05 -5.70
C GLU A 79 2.43 -11.18 -6.23
N GLN A 80 2.41 -12.34 -5.56
CA GLN A 80 1.56 -13.46 -5.94
C GLN A 80 0.07 -13.10 -5.87
N GLU A 81 -0.35 -12.37 -4.84
CA GLU A 81 -1.74 -11.94 -4.68
C GLU A 81 -2.13 -10.85 -5.69
N ILE A 82 -1.23 -9.90 -5.94
CA ILE A 82 -1.50 -8.72 -6.76
C ILE A 82 -1.41 -9.03 -8.26
N GLN A 83 -0.52 -9.93 -8.68
CA GLN A 83 -0.40 -10.35 -10.08
C GLN A 83 -1.69 -10.94 -10.66
N ASN A 84 -2.56 -11.48 -9.81
CA ASN A 84 -3.82 -12.12 -10.21
C ASN A 84 -5.02 -11.16 -10.25
N LEU A 85 -4.81 -9.87 -9.95
CA LEU A 85 -5.85 -8.86 -9.94
C LEU A 85 -5.95 -8.16 -11.29
N PRO A 86 -7.17 -7.86 -11.77
CA PRO A 86 -7.37 -7.07 -12.99
C PRO A 86 -7.06 -5.59 -12.70
N VAL A 87 -5.78 -5.25 -12.61
CA VAL A 87 -5.27 -3.88 -12.35
C VAL A 87 -5.07 -3.05 -13.63
N GLY A 88 -5.53 -3.54 -14.78
CA GLY A 88 -5.34 -2.87 -16.08
C GLY A 88 -5.90 -1.44 -16.12
N ASP A 89 -6.94 -1.17 -15.32
CA ASP A 89 -7.60 0.13 -15.20
C ASP A 89 -7.43 0.75 -13.80
N LEU A 90 -6.41 0.32 -13.04
CA LEU A 90 -6.10 0.85 -11.70
C LEU A 90 -5.76 2.34 -11.80
N CYS A 91 -6.57 3.21 -11.19
CA CYS A 91 -6.30 4.64 -11.10
C CYS A 91 -5.78 5.03 -9.71
N THR A 92 -6.32 4.40 -8.65
CA THR A 92 -5.99 4.74 -7.26
C THR A 92 -5.47 3.55 -6.49
N LEU A 93 -4.29 3.69 -5.88
CA LEU A 93 -3.74 2.77 -4.90
C LEU A 93 -3.92 3.34 -3.49
N GLU A 94 -4.74 2.69 -2.66
CA GLU A 94 -4.89 3.03 -1.24
C GLU A 94 -4.11 2.04 -0.36
N LEU A 95 -3.14 2.54 0.42
CA LEU A 95 -2.41 1.74 1.39
C LEU A 95 -2.78 2.17 2.80
N HIS A 96 -3.40 1.25 3.54
CA HIS A 96 -3.74 1.40 4.95
C HIS A 96 -2.72 0.67 5.81
N LEU A 97 -1.74 1.40 6.35
CA LEU A 97 -0.65 0.82 7.12
C LEU A 97 -0.93 0.95 8.62
N SER A 98 -0.99 -0.17 9.33
CA SER A 98 -1.04 -0.22 10.79
C SER A 98 0.37 -0.51 11.31
N LEU A 99 1.04 0.55 11.75
CA LEU A 99 2.50 0.61 11.88
C LEU A 99 3.08 -0.07 13.13
N GLY A 100 2.25 -0.32 14.16
CA GLY A 100 2.73 -0.93 15.41
C GLY A 100 3.97 -0.23 15.97
N GLN A 101 4.92 -1.00 16.50
CA GLN A 101 6.20 -0.50 17.01
C GLN A 101 7.24 -0.25 15.90
N THR A 102 7.02 -0.77 14.69
CA THR A 102 7.98 -0.71 13.56
C THR A 102 7.62 0.39 12.56
N GLY A 103 7.02 1.47 13.04
CA GLY A 103 6.54 2.55 12.19
C GLY A 103 7.61 3.18 11.32
N HIS A 104 8.87 3.23 11.76
CA HIS A 104 9.98 3.76 10.99
C HIS A 104 10.25 3.02 9.66
N ALA A 105 9.80 1.76 9.50
CA ALA A 105 10.03 0.95 8.30
C ALA A 105 8.92 1.10 7.23
N TRP A 106 7.93 1.97 7.45
CA TRP A 106 6.77 2.11 6.55
C TRP A 106 7.15 2.49 5.11
N ARG A 107 8.24 3.26 4.92
CA ARG A 107 8.71 3.68 3.59
C ARG A 107 9.12 2.48 2.73
N SER A 108 9.80 1.51 3.35
CA SER A 108 10.28 0.30 2.66
C SER A 108 9.11 -0.50 2.08
N ILE A 109 8.06 -0.74 2.87
CA ILE A 109 6.87 -1.49 2.40
C ILE A 109 6.11 -0.74 1.29
N VAL A 110 6.00 0.59 1.37
CA VAL A 110 5.36 1.39 0.30
C VAL A 110 6.15 1.29 -0.99
N LEU A 111 7.48 1.45 -0.93
CA LEU A 111 8.34 1.36 -2.10
C LEU A 111 8.36 -0.04 -2.70
N HIS A 112 8.32 -1.09 -1.88
CA HIS A 112 8.21 -2.46 -2.36
C HIS A 112 6.92 -2.66 -3.17
N ILE A 113 5.77 -2.19 -2.67
CA ILE A 113 4.49 -2.28 -3.39
C ILE A 113 4.52 -1.46 -4.69
N LEU A 114 5.07 -0.25 -4.67
CA LEU A 114 5.27 0.57 -5.86
C LEU A 114 6.32 -0.03 -6.83
N GLY A 115 7.15 -0.95 -6.37
CA GLY A 115 8.10 -1.72 -7.17
C GLY A 115 7.42 -2.79 -8.03
N ILE A 116 6.22 -3.21 -7.66
CA ILE A 116 5.43 -4.19 -8.42
C ILE A 116 4.98 -3.54 -9.73
N GLN A 117 5.48 -4.06 -10.86
CA GLN A 117 5.34 -3.45 -12.18
C GLN A 117 3.88 -3.11 -12.56
N SER A 118 2.94 -4.01 -12.26
CA SER A 118 1.53 -3.83 -12.61
C SER A 118 0.87 -2.70 -11.80
N ILE A 119 1.20 -2.60 -10.51
CA ILE A 119 0.79 -1.46 -9.66
C ILE A 119 1.46 -0.18 -10.15
N ARG A 120 2.78 -0.23 -10.37
CA ARG A 120 3.59 0.92 -10.75
C ARG A 120 3.09 1.64 -12.00
N ILE A 121 2.79 0.86 -13.05
CA ILE A 121 2.34 1.43 -14.32
C ILE A 121 0.92 1.98 -14.17
N ALA A 122 0.03 1.27 -13.48
CA ALA A 122 -1.35 1.67 -13.48
C ALA A 122 -1.64 2.85 -12.51
N THR A 123 -0.96 2.90 -11.37
CA THR A 123 -1.24 3.90 -10.32
C THR A 123 -1.05 5.34 -10.80
N GLN A 124 -2.12 6.13 -10.74
CA GLN A 124 -2.12 7.58 -10.97
C GLN A 124 -2.25 8.37 -9.67
N ARG A 125 -2.96 7.81 -8.68
CA ARG A 125 -3.13 8.38 -7.35
C ARG A 125 -2.67 7.41 -6.28
N LEU A 126 -1.75 7.84 -5.43
CA LEU A 126 -1.32 7.11 -4.23
C LEU A 126 -1.93 7.75 -2.99
N LYS A 127 -2.68 6.95 -2.21
CA LYS A 127 -3.22 7.39 -0.92
C LYS A 127 -2.67 6.51 0.20
N LEU A 128 -1.90 7.13 1.08
CA LEU A 128 -1.29 6.50 2.23
C LEU A 128 -2.06 6.89 3.48
N VAL A 129 -2.49 5.90 4.26
CA VAL A 129 -3.11 6.11 5.57
C VAL A 129 -2.25 5.43 6.63
N LEU A 130 -1.50 6.24 7.36
CA LEU A 130 -0.56 5.82 8.39
C LEU A 130 -1.26 5.79 9.75
N ARG A 131 -1.59 4.58 10.24
CA ARG A 131 -2.13 4.35 11.58
C ARG A 131 -0.98 4.02 12.52
N ARG A 132 -0.61 5.00 13.35
CA ARG A 132 0.57 4.90 14.21
C ARG A 132 0.22 4.38 15.60
N SER A 133 1.18 3.72 16.21
CA SER A 133 1.19 3.47 17.65
C SER A 133 1.63 4.74 18.39
N GLU A 134 1.13 4.93 19.62
CA GLU A 134 1.67 5.93 20.55
C GLU A 134 3.09 5.56 21.01
N VAL A 135 3.41 4.26 21.00
CA VAL A 135 4.71 3.72 21.36
C VAL A 135 5.40 3.20 20.10
N GLU A 136 6.44 3.90 19.67
CA GLU A 136 7.38 3.39 18.67
C GLU A 136 8.50 2.61 19.35
N GLY A 137 8.82 1.45 18.79
CA GLY A 137 9.97 0.66 19.22
C GLY A 137 11.27 1.26 18.68
N ALA A 138 12.39 0.95 19.34
CA ALA A 138 13.70 1.28 18.81
C ALA A 138 13.94 0.57 17.46
N CYS A 139 14.53 1.25 16.46
CA CYS A 139 14.97 0.58 15.23
C CYS A 139 16.18 -0.31 15.58
N THR A 140 16.07 -1.61 15.32
CA THR A 140 17.16 -2.59 15.51
C THR A 140 18.10 -2.59 14.30
N ALA A 141 19.33 -3.08 14.47
CA ALA A 141 20.32 -3.10 13.39
C ALA A 141 19.80 -3.81 12.11
N ASP A 142 19.06 -4.90 12.28
CA ASP A 142 18.52 -5.72 11.18
C ASP A 142 17.18 -5.20 10.64
N CYS A 143 16.75 -4.00 11.03
CA CYS A 143 15.50 -3.47 10.56
C CYS A 143 15.61 -3.05 9.07
N PRO A 144 14.60 -3.35 8.23
CA PRO A 144 14.54 -2.89 6.83
C PRO A 144 14.52 -1.36 6.70
N CYS A 145 14.36 -0.63 7.82
CA CYS A 145 14.54 0.82 7.90
C CYS A 145 15.93 1.27 7.42
N HIS A 146 16.93 0.38 7.48
CA HIS A 146 18.32 0.63 7.10
C HIS A 146 18.69 0.22 5.67
N GLU A 147 17.85 -0.54 4.99
CA GLU A 147 18.15 -0.96 3.62
C GLU A 147 18.10 0.26 2.67
N PRO A 148 19.07 0.39 1.75
CA PRO A 148 19.06 1.48 0.80
C PRO A 148 17.80 1.39 -0.07
N MET A 149 16.94 2.39 0.07
CA MET A 149 15.69 2.48 -0.65
C MET A 149 15.96 2.89 -2.10
N GLN A 150 15.68 2.01 -3.05
CA GLN A 150 15.62 2.37 -4.46
C GLN A 150 14.18 2.70 -4.83
N ILE A 151 13.94 3.94 -5.22
CA ILE A 151 12.62 4.32 -5.72
C ILE A 151 12.49 3.94 -7.19
N PRO A 152 11.45 3.15 -7.55
CA PRO A 152 11.19 2.87 -8.95
C PRO A 152 10.71 4.12 -9.68
N SER A 153 10.82 4.17 -11.01
CA SER A 153 10.25 5.26 -11.81
C SER A 153 8.72 5.25 -11.75
N LEU A 154 8.10 6.34 -11.33
CA LEU A 154 6.65 6.48 -11.08
C LEU A 154 6.01 7.34 -12.17
N VAL A 155 6.22 6.96 -13.44
CA VAL A 155 5.92 7.79 -14.62
C VAL A 155 4.48 8.28 -14.73
N ASN A 156 3.52 7.53 -14.18
CA ASN A 156 2.09 7.85 -14.29
C ASN A 156 1.50 8.45 -13.02
N LEU A 157 2.28 8.56 -11.94
CA LEU A 157 1.81 9.07 -10.65
C LEU A 157 1.60 10.59 -10.72
N GLN A 158 0.36 11.02 -10.52
CA GLN A 158 -0.09 12.41 -10.59
C GLN A 158 -0.44 12.99 -9.23
N GLU A 159 -0.97 12.16 -8.32
CA GLU A 159 -1.41 12.62 -7.01
C GLU A 159 -0.87 11.74 -5.87
N VAL A 160 -0.44 12.39 -4.80
CA VAL A 160 -0.08 11.74 -3.53
C VAL A 160 -0.88 12.36 -2.40
N GLU A 161 -1.56 11.52 -1.61
CA GLU A 161 -2.25 11.91 -0.39
C GLU A 161 -1.72 11.09 0.79
N ILE A 162 -1.25 11.74 1.85
CA ILE A 162 -0.76 11.07 3.06
C ILE A 162 -1.57 11.52 4.27
N LYS A 163 -2.31 10.61 4.88
CA LYS A 163 -3.00 10.80 6.18
C LYS A 163 -2.16 10.24 7.32
N GLY A 164 -2.09 10.99 8.42
CA GLY A 164 -1.28 10.64 9.57
C GLY A 164 0.19 11.06 9.40
N PHE A 165 0.44 12.10 8.61
CA PHE A 165 1.77 12.68 8.39
C PHE A 165 2.25 13.42 9.66
N ARG A 166 3.43 13.09 10.17
CA ARG A 166 4.04 13.79 11.32
C ARG A 166 4.97 14.90 10.86
N GLY A 167 5.53 14.79 9.65
CA GLY A 167 6.50 15.76 9.13
C GLY A 167 7.86 15.64 9.82
N ASP A 168 8.26 14.42 10.17
CA ASP A 168 9.65 14.14 10.50
C ASP A 168 10.54 14.11 9.24
N GLY A 169 11.86 14.17 9.42
CA GLY A 169 12.81 14.26 8.31
C GLY A 169 12.67 13.10 7.33
N TYR A 170 12.42 11.88 7.83
CA TYR A 170 12.33 10.68 7.02
C TYR A 170 11.08 10.64 6.14
N GLU A 171 9.97 11.25 6.58
CA GLU A 171 8.76 11.45 5.76
C GLU A 171 8.96 12.49 4.65
N PHE A 172 9.69 13.56 4.93
CA PHE A 172 10.03 14.55 3.90
C PHE A 172 11.00 13.96 2.85
N GLU A 173 12.00 13.19 3.29
CA GLU A 173 12.88 12.45 2.38
C GLU A 173 12.08 11.52 1.45
N PHE A 174 11.06 10.83 1.98
CA PHE A 174 10.18 10.00 1.16
C PHE A 174 9.46 10.82 0.07
N LEU A 175 8.86 11.96 0.44
CA LEU A 175 8.19 12.82 -0.53
C LEU A 175 9.16 13.38 -1.58
N GLN A 176 10.38 13.73 -1.19
CA GLN A 176 11.42 14.17 -2.13
C GLN A 176 11.80 13.07 -3.11
N MET A 177 11.98 11.82 -2.62
CA MET A 177 12.22 10.67 -3.49
C MET A 177 11.07 10.49 -4.48
N VAL A 178 9.82 10.46 -4.00
CA VAL A 178 8.63 10.30 -4.85
C VAL A 178 8.53 11.41 -5.89
N SER A 179 8.73 12.67 -5.48
CA SER A 179 8.73 13.81 -6.41
C SER A 179 9.83 13.72 -7.47
N GLY A 180 11.02 13.21 -7.12
CA GLY A 180 12.10 12.98 -8.08
C GLY A 180 11.82 11.83 -9.05
N ALA A 181 11.00 10.86 -8.64
CA ALA A 181 10.68 9.68 -9.44
C ALA A 181 9.38 9.80 -10.26
N ALA A 182 8.53 10.79 -9.96
CA ALA A 182 7.22 10.99 -10.55
C ALA A 182 7.17 12.29 -11.38
N PRO A 183 7.53 12.26 -12.68
CA PRO A 183 7.59 13.46 -13.52
C PRO A 183 6.24 14.12 -13.79
N LEU A 184 5.13 13.39 -13.61
CA LEU A 184 3.76 13.89 -13.79
C LEU A 184 3.09 14.27 -12.47
N LEU A 185 3.83 14.33 -11.35
CA LEU A 185 3.25 14.65 -10.05
C LEU A 185 2.75 16.09 -10.01
N GLU A 186 1.43 16.27 -9.94
CA GLU A 186 0.77 17.58 -9.93
C GLU A 186 0.38 18.00 -8.51
N LYS A 187 0.10 17.03 -7.63
CA LYS A 187 -0.48 17.31 -6.32
C LYS A 187 0.08 16.41 -5.23
N THR A 188 0.53 17.04 -4.14
CA THR A 188 0.88 16.35 -2.89
C THR A 188 0.07 16.95 -1.75
N THR A 189 -0.71 16.12 -1.07
CA THR A 189 -1.52 16.53 0.08
C THR A 189 -1.07 15.74 1.31
N THR A 190 -0.73 16.44 2.39
CA THR A 190 -0.44 15.81 3.68
C THR A 190 -1.46 16.25 4.73
N ILE A 191 -2.02 15.29 5.44
CA ILE A 191 -3.00 15.49 6.51
C ILE A 191 -2.35 15.03 7.80
N ARG A 192 -2.11 15.98 8.70
CA ARG A 192 -1.48 15.70 9.99
C ARG A 192 -2.35 14.79 10.85
N SER A 193 -1.73 13.90 11.61
CA SER A 193 -2.42 13.28 12.74
C SER A 193 -2.72 14.36 13.77
N ALA A 194 -3.98 14.48 14.21
CA ALA A 194 -4.28 15.24 15.42
C ALA A 194 -3.45 14.62 16.57
N GLY A 195 -2.58 15.41 17.18
CA GLY A 195 -1.99 15.01 18.45
C GLY A 195 -3.11 14.94 19.48
N ASN A 196 -3.22 13.82 20.18
CA ASN A 196 -3.89 13.82 21.48
C ASN A 196 -3.05 14.63 22.47
#